data_AF-A0A0F8ZWZ2-F1
#
_entry.id   AF-A0A0F8ZWZ2-F1
#
_cell.length_a   1.000
_cell.length_b   1.000
_cell.length_c   1.000
_cell.angle_alpha   90.00
_cell.angle_beta   90.00
_cell.angle_gamma   90.00
#
_symmetry.space_group_name_H-M   'P 1'
#
loop_
_entity.id
_entity.type
_entity.pdbx_description
1 polymer ?
#
loop_
_entity_poly.entity_id
_entity_poly.type
_entity_poly.pdbx_seq_one_letter_code
_entity_poly.pdbx_strand_id
1 'polypeptide(L)'
;MARVIQPARFPGGGIPDIQSMQYKASESIVKGSVLIYHSTGQVKLGASLLTTGIVGIAMEPIASKPGFEPSHDSLTTVYTGRVAEISVAMANSTTIFSAYWSGEAAAIDHIGEQHPLVLDTGVWTVGLTTDATESVVVVDVDVDEGIVFFKFIASAIDTA
;
A
#
# COMPACT_ATOMS: atom_id res chain seq x y z
N MET A 1 -7.77 -17.35 5.70
CA MET A 1 -7.94 -16.20 4.77
C MET A 1 -6.88 -15.21 5.18
N ALA A 2 -5.87 -14.96 4.34
CA ALA A 2 -4.70 -14.16 4.70
C ALA A 2 -5.12 -12.71 5.06
N ARG A 3 -4.46 -12.14 6.07
CA ARG A 3 -4.73 -10.76 6.51
C ARG A 3 -4.28 -9.79 5.43
N VAL A 4 -5.15 -8.84 5.12
CA VAL A 4 -4.92 -7.79 4.13
C VAL A 4 -4.14 -6.64 4.78
N ILE A 5 -3.22 -6.00 4.04
CA ILE A 5 -2.47 -4.86 4.54
C ILE A 5 -3.43 -3.74 4.94
N GLN A 6 -3.25 -3.20 6.15
CA GLN A 6 -4.04 -2.08 6.66
C GLN A 6 -3.25 -1.26 7.67
N PRO A 7 -3.55 0.04 7.84
CA PRO A 7 -2.98 0.83 8.90
C PRO A 7 -3.28 0.22 10.27
N ALA A 8 -2.26 0.14 11.12
CA ALA A 8 -2.36 -0.40 12.47
C ALA A 8 -2.39 0.73 13.50
N ARG A 9 -3.20 0.55 14.55
CA ARG A 9 -3.15 1.43 15.72
C ARG A 9 -2.05 0.92 16.65
N PHE A 10 -0.83 1.39 16.43
CA PHE A 10 0.33 1.01 17.21
C PHE A 10 0.83 2.21 18.05
N PRO A 11 1.21 2.03 19.33
CA PRO A 11 1.77 3.10 20.14
C PRO A 11 3.02 3.71 19.48
N GLY A 12 3.03 5.04 19.31
CA GLY A 12 4.11 5.72 18.59
C GLY A 12 3.96 5.75 17.06
N GLY A 13 2.91 5.14 16.51
CA GLY A 13 2.52 5.30 15.11
C GLY A 13 1.80 6.63 14.86
N GLY A 14 2.10 7.26 13.72
CA GLY A 14 1.41 8.46 13.25
C GLY A 14 -0.02 8.15 12.79
N ILE A 15 -0.88 9.17 12.80
CA ILE A 15 -2.24 9.07 12.23
C ILE A 15 -2.11 8.82 10.72
N PRO A 16 -2.75 7.79 10.16
CA PRO A 16 -2.73 7.56 8.72
C PRO A 16 -3.36 8.73 7.97
N ASP A 17 -2.65 9.27 6.98
CA ASP A 17 -3.24 10.18 6.01
C ASP A 17 -3.99 9.36 4.95
N ILE A 18 -5.23 9.73 4.66
CA ILE A 18 -6.09 9.03 3.71
C ILE A 18 -6.50 10.00 2.62
N GLN A 19 -6.10 9.69 1.38
CA GLN A 19 -6.40 10.52 0.22
C GLN A 19 -7.28 9.76 -0.77
N SER A 20 -8.17 10.51 -1.44
CA SER A 20 -8.94 9.99 -2.57
C SER A 20 -8.11 10.14 -3.83
N MET A 21 -7.86 9.03 -4.54
CA MET A 21 -7.03 9.06 -5.76
C MET A 21 -7.73 8.34 -6.91
N GLN A 22 -7.60 8.90 -8.11
CA GLN A 22 -8.05 8.28 -9.35
C GLN A 22 -7.20 7.04 -9.64
N TYR A 23 -7.80 5.96 -10.11
CA TYR A 23 -7.04 4.79 -10.55
C TYR A 23 -7.10 4.58 -12.07
N LYS A 24 -6.06 3.94 -12.62
CA LYS A 24 -6.02 3.55 -14.03
C LYS A 24 -7.13 2.55 -14.35
N ALA A 25 -7.87 2.79 -15.42
CA ALA A 25 -8.92 1.87 -15.87
C ALA A 25 -8.39 0.43 -16.09
N SER A 26 -9.24 -0.56 -15.83
CA SER A 26 -8.96 -2.00 -15.97
C SER A 26 -7.91 -2.58 -15.02
N GLU A 27 -7.55 -1.87 -13.95
CA GLU A 27 -6.78 -2.42 -12.84
C GLU A 27 -7.61 -3.38 -11.97
N SER A 28 -6.95 -4.35 -11.34
CA SER A 28 -7.56 -5.32 -10.42
C SER A 28 -7.19 -5.02 -8.97
N ILE A 29 -7.33 -3.76 -8.56
CA ILE A 29 -7.00 -3.30 -7.20
C ILE A 29 -8.02 -3.88 -6.20
N VAL A 30 -7.49 -4.57 -5.19
CA VAL A 30 -8.25 -5.07 -4.05
C VAL A 30 -7.84 -4.30 -2.80
N LYS A 31 -8.62 -4.42 -1.73
CA LYS A 31 -8.22 -3.87 -0.43
C LYS A 31 -6.84 -4.43 -0.04
N GLY A 32 -5.98 -3.57 0.51
CA GLY A 32 -4.60 -3.85 0.91
C GLY A 32 -3.59 -3.99 -0.23
N SER A 33 -3.99 -3.71 -1.47
CA SER A 33 -3.05 -3.58 -2.58
C SER A 33 -2.08 -2.43 -2.36
N VAL A 34 -0.80 -2.64 -2.62
CA VAL A 34 0.21 -1.57 -2.72
C VAL A 34 0.02 -0.85 -4.05
N LEU A 35 -0.03 0.48 -3.99
CA LEU A 35 -0.29 1.36 -5.11
C LEU A 35 0.94 2.19 -5.46
N ILE A 36 1.13 2.43 -6.76
CA ILE A 36 2.16 3.30 -7.33
C ILE A 36 1.53 4.32 -8.29
N TYR A 37 2.19 5.45 -8.54
CA TYR A 37 1.70 6.38 -9.56
C TYR A 37 1.78 5.75 -10.96
N HIS A 38 0.73 5.95 -11.75
CA HIS A 38 0.71 5.67 -13.17
C HIS A 38 1.03 6.93 -13.99
N SER A 39 0.39 8.04 -13.63
CA SER A 39 0.53 9.37 -14.21
C SER A 39 0.12 10.40 -13.16
N THR A 40 0.22 11.70 -13.48
CA THR A 40 -0.15 12.79 -12.56
C THR A 40 -1.54 12.56 -11.95
N GLY A 41 -1.60 12.41 -10.63
CA GLY A 41 -2.85 12.21 -9.88
C GLY A 41 -3.53 10.84 -10.04
N GLN A 42 -2.94 9.92 -10.80
CA GLN A 42 -3.50 8.58 -11.01
C GLN A 42 -2.61 7.47 -10.44
N VAL A 43 -3.24 6.52 -9.75
CA VAL A 43 -2.58 5.34 -9.18
C VAL A 43 -2.92 4.07 -9.96
N LYS A 44 -2.05 3.06 -9.82
CA LYS A 44 -2.26 1.69 -10.33
C LYS A 44 -1.71 0.67 -9.34
N LEU A 45 -2.00 -0.60 -9.58
CA LEU A 45 -1.39 -1.68 -8.82
C LEU A 45 0.13 -1.68 -9.03
N GLY A 46 0.89 -1.83 -7.95
CA GLY A 46 2.33 -2.00 -8.05
C GLY A 46 2.74 -3.37 -8.60
N ALA A 47 4.00 -3.49 -9.05
CA ALA A 47 4.57 -4.76 -9.50
C ALA A 47 4.65 -5.78 -8.36
N SER A 48 4.95 -7.05 -8.62
CA SER A 48 4.97 -8.09 -7.58
C SER A 48 6.06 -7.92 -6.51
N LEU A 49 7.05 -7.07 -6.77
CA LEU A 49 8.14 -6.72 -5.87
C LEU A 49 8.41 -5.22 -6.04
N LEU A 50 8.30 -4.47 -4.94
CA LEU A 50 8.42 -3.01 -4.96
C LEU A 50 9.47 -2.54 -3.97
N THR A 51 10.42 -1.76 -4.49
CA THR A 51 11.52 -1.16 -3.72
C THR A 51 11.43 0.36 -3.66
N THR A 52 10.70 1.00 -4.59
CA THR A 52 10.59 2.46 -4.76
C THR A 52 9.25 2.84 -5.37
N GLY A 53 8.87 4.13 -5.29
CA GLY A 53 7.68 4.67 -5.94
C GLY A 53 6.36 4.28 -5.28
N ILE A 54 6.40 3.84 -4.01
CA ILE A 54 5.21 3.43 -3.28
C ILE A 54 4.44 4.66 -2.84
N VAL A 55 3.18 4.76 -3.29
CA VAL A 55 2.28 5.86 -2.94
C VAL A 55 1.52 5.55 -1.65
N GLY A 56 1.06 4.30 -1.51
CA GLY A 56 0.26 3.91 -0.35
C GLY A 56 -0.46 2.58 -0.52
N ILE A 57 -1.39 2.33 0.39
CA ILE A 57 -2.18 1.10 0.45
C ILE A 57 -3.65 1.39 0.13
N ALA A 58 -4.24 0.60 -0.76
CA ALA A 58 -5.66 0.67 -1.08
C ALA A 58 -6.52 0.27 0.13
N MET A 59 -7.41 1.14 0.56
CA MET A 59 -8.31 0.88 1.70
C MET A 59 -9.61 0.16 1.29
N GLU A 60 -9.87 0.09 -0.01
CA GLU A 60 -11.09 -0.44 -0.62
C GLU A 60 -10.80 -1.00 -2.02
N PRO A 61 -11.64 -1.92 -2.54
CA PRO A 61 -11.51 -2.41 -3.91
C PRO A 61 -11.95 -1.35 -4.94
N ILE A 62 -11.62 -1.58 -6.22
CA ILE A 62 -12.14 -0.77 -7.33
C ILE A 62 -13.66 -0.66 -7.33
N ALA A 63 -14.19 0.41 -7.94
CA ALA A 63 -15.63 0.67 -8.09
C ALA A 63 -16.45 0.72 -6.79
N SER A 64 -15.78 0.87 -5.65
CA SER A 64 -16.43 1.04 -4.33
C SER A 64 -16.95 2.45 -4.10
N LYS A 65 -16.36 3.46 -4.76
CA LYS A 65 -16.83 4.85 -4.71
C LYS A 65 -16.84 5.55 -6.08
N PRO A 66 -17.87 6.37 -6.37
CA PRO A 66 -17.83 7.32 -7.48
C PRO A 66 -17.03 8.56 -7.07
N GLY A 67 -16.11 9.02 -7.92
CA GLY A 67 -15.35 10.26 -7.79
C GLY A 67 -15.74 11.32 -8.81
N PHE A 68 -15.15 12.51 -8.73
CA PHE A 68 -15.39 13.63 -9.66
C PHE A 68 -14.07 14.19 -10.20
N GLU A 69 -13.97 14.34 -11.52
CA GLU A 69 -12.77 14.89 -12.18
C GLU A 69 -12.58 16.37 -11.78
N PRO A 70 -11.38 16.80 -11.35
CA PRO A 70 -11.13 18.19 -10.95
C PRO A 70 -10.85 19.15 -12.13
N SER A 71 -10.85 18.70 -13.40
CA SER A 71 -10.43 19.51 -14.55
C SER A 71 -11.59 20.09 -15.37
N HIS A 72 -11.38 21.32 -15.89
CA HIS A 72 -12.34 22.05 -16.74
C HIS A 72 -12.47 21.49 -18.18
N ASP A 73 -11.66 20.49 -18.57
CA ASP A 73 -11.59 19.97 -19.94
C ASP A 73 -12.81 19.10 -20.32
N SER A 74 -13.69 18.80 -19.35
CA SER A 74 -14.92 18.03 -19.57
C SER A 74 -16.12 18.87 -20.06
N LEU A 75 -15.94 20.16 -20.36
CA LEU A 75 -17.06 21.06 -20.72
C LEU A 75 -17.52 20.96 -22.19
N THR A 76 -16.76 20.33 -23.10
CA THR A 76 -17.09 20.30 -24.53
C THR A 76 -17.59 18.95 -25.05
N THR A 77 -17.51 17.89 -24.24
CA THR A 77 -18.07 16.57 -24.59
C THR A 77 -18.66 15.98 -23.32
N VAL A 78 -19.97 15.70 -23.31
CA VAL A 78 -20.68 15.15 -22.14
C VAL A 78 -20.23 13.71 -21.89
N TYR A 79 -19.03 13.53 -21.34
CA TYR A 79 -18.71 12.43 -20.46
C TYR A 79 -19.14 12.90 -19.07
N THR A 80 -20.06 12.19 -18.42
CA THR A 80 -20.33 12.41 -16.99
C THR A 80 -18.97 12.36 -16.29
N GLY A 81 -18.48 13.49 -15.75
CA GLY A 81 -17.14 13.64 -15.13
C GLY A 81 -16.93 12.81 -13.86
N ARG A 82 -17.38 11.55 -13.89
CA ARG A 82 -17.27 10.52 -12.87
C ARG A 82 -15.93 9.85 -13.06
N VAL A 83 -15.05 10.09 -12.12
CA VAL A 83 -13.76 9.42 -12.06
C VAL A 83 -13.89 8.24 -11.13
N ALA A 84 -13.31 7.11 -11.49
CA ALA A 84 -13.25 6.00 -10.60
C ALA A 84 -12.10 6.24 -9.60
N GLU A 85 -12.44 6.40 -8.33
CA GLU A 85 -11.49 6.71 -7.26
C GLU A 85 -11.42 5.56 -6.25
N ILE A 86 -10.29 5.49 -5.53
CA ILE A 86 -10.08 4.62 -4.38
C ILE A 86 -9.47 5.41 -3.23
N SER A 87 -9.76 5.00 -2.00
CA SER A 87 -9.19 5.61 -0.80
C SER A 87 -7.84 4.96 -0.54
N VAL A 88 -6.81 5.79 -0.41
CA VAL A 88 -5.42 5.36 -0.27
C VAL A 88 -4.93 5.82 1.08
N ALA A 89 -4.48 4.89 1.92
CA ALA A 89 -3.69 5.22 3.10
C ALA A 89 -2.26 5.51 2.63
N MET A 90 -1.86 6.79 2.70
CA MET A 90 -0.61 7.27 2.13
C MET A 90 0.58 6.65 2.84
N ALA A 91 1.56 6.17 2.06
CA ALA A 91 2.83 5.72 2.58
C ALA A 91 3.60 6.93 3.11
N ASN A 92 4.01 6.85 4.38
CA ASN A 92 4.88 7.84 5.00
C ASN A 92 5.76 7.14 6.05
N SER A 93 6.75 7.86 6.59
CA SER A 93 7.72 7.29 7.53
C SER A 93 7.18 7.09 8.95
N THR A 94 5.94 7.50 9.23
CA THR A 94 5.35 7.54 10.58
C THR A 94 4.17 6.58 10.76
N THR A 95 3.42 6.31 9.71
CA THR A 95 2.27 5.42 9.74
C THR A 95 2.75 3.97 9.76
N ILE A 96 2.23 3.23 10.73
CA ILE A 96 2.51 1.80 10.88
C ILE A 96 1.38 1.02 10.24
N PHE A 97 1.74 -0.01 9.48
CA PHE A 97 0.83 -0.93 8.82
C PHE A 97 1.01 -2.33 9.41
N SER A 98 -0.05 -3.14 9.34
CA SER A 98 0.01 -4.57 9.65
C SER A 98 -0.15 -5.39 8.38
N ALA A 99 0.68 -6.41 8.21
CA ALA A 99 0.58 -7.40 7.13
C ALA A 99 0.89 -8.80 7.65
N TYR A 100 0.54 -9.81 6.86
CA TYR A 100 1.05 -11.16 7.08
C TYR A 100 2.52 -11.22 6.63
N TRP A 101 3.33 -12.05 7.29
CA TRP A 101 4.69 -12.31 6.84
C TRP A 101 4.79 -13.60 6.04
N SER A 102 5.75 -13.67 5.12
CA SER A 102 6.05 -14.89 4.37
C SER A 102 7.49 -15.31 4.63
N GLY A 103 7.71 -16.60 4.90
CA GLY A 103 9.01 -17.20 5.21
C GLY A 103 8.98 -18.07 6.47
N GLU A 104 10.02 -18.88 6.67
CA GLU A 104 10.16 -19.80 7.82
C GLU A 104 11.03 -19.25 8.96
N ALA A 105 11.59 -18.04 8.82
CA ALA A 105 12.42 -17.44 9.85
C ALA A 105 11.59 -17.00 11.07
N ALA A 106 12.20 -17.01 12.26
CA ALA A 106 11.56 -16.52 13.48
C ALA A 106 11.31 -15.01 13.35
N ALA A 107 10.07 -14.63 13.08
CA ALA A 107 9.70 -13.25 12.75
C ALA A 107 10.12 -12.23 13.82
N ILE A 108 10.22 -12.65 15.09
CA ILE A 108 10.68 -11.81 16.20
C ILE A 108 12.13 -11.33 16.06
N ASP A 109 13.00 -12.12 15.41
CA ASP A 109 14.41 -11.78 15.23
C ASP A 109 14.62 -10.68 14.19
N HIS A 110 13.60 -10.40 13.38
CA HIS A 110 13.62 -9.42 12.31
C HIS A 110 13.14 -8.02 12.76
N ILE A 111 12.81 -7.82 14.04
CA ILE A 111 12.39 -6.51 14.54
C ILE A 111 13.54 -5.50 14.39
N GLY A 112 13.26 -4.41 13.68
CA GLY A 112 14.24 -3.38 13.33
C GLY A 112 14.99 -3.63 12.02
N GLU A 113 14.82 -4.80 11.40
CA GLU A 113 15.42 -5.13 10.11
C GLU A 113 14.56 -4.64 8.94
N GLN A 114 15.22 -4.50 7.79
CA GLN A 114 14.61 -4.08 6.54
C GLN A 114 14.25 -5.30 5.69
N HIS A 115 13.09 -5.25 5.05
CA HIS A 115 12.54 -6.39 4.31
C HIS A 115 11.79 -5.95 3.05
N PRO A 116 11.70 -6.82 2.04
CA PRO A 116 10.88 -6.60 0.86
C PRO A 116 9.37 -6.72 1.16
N LEU A 117 8.57 -5.90 0.49
CA LEU A 117 7.15 -6.18 0.24
C LEU A 117 7.01 -7.04 -1.01
N VAL A 118 6.33 -8.18 -0.85
CA VAL A 118 6.14 -9.18 -1.91
C VAL A 118 4.65 -9.39 -2.13
N LEU A 119 4.23 -9.46 -3.38
CA LEU A 119 2.89 -9.92 -3.74
C LEU A 119 2.92 -11.45 -3.88
N ASP A 120 2.43 -12.15 -2.87
CA ASP A 120 2.31 -13.61 -2.88
C ASP A 120 0.84 -14.02 -3.07
N THR A 121 0.58 -14.81 -4.12
CA THR A 121 -0.74 -15.40 -4.39
C THR A 121 -1.88 -14.36 -4.34
N GLY A 122 -1.62 -13.12 -4.77
CA GLY A 122 -2.58 -12.02 -4.81
C GLY A 122 -2.74 -11.22 -3.51
N VAL A 123 -1.95 -11.50 -2.47
CA VAL A 123 -1.93 -10.76 -1.20
C VAL A 123 -0.53 -10.22 -0.96
N TRP A 124 -0.45 -8.96 -0.55
CA TRP A 124 0.83 -8.35 -0.19
C TRP A 124 1.27 -8.80 1.20
N THR A 125 2.50 -9.31 1.29
CA THR A 125 3.14 -9.80 2.50
C THR A 125 4.52 -9.17 2.69
N VAL A 126 5.02 -9.20 3.93
CA VAL A 126 6.42 -8.85 4.22
C VAL A 126 7.26 -10.12 4.09
N GLY A 127 8.22 -10.12 3.17
CA GLY A 127 9.14 -11.24 2.97
C GLY A 127 10.26 -11.21 4.00
N LEU A 128 10.30 -12.19 4.91
CA LEU A 128 11.34 -12.25 5.95
C LEU A 128 12.64 -12.92 5.49
N THR A 129 12.65 -13.48 4.28
CA THR A 129 13.89 -13.93 3.65
C THR A 129 14.67 -12.70 3.21
N THR A 130 15.94 -12.60 3.63
CA THR A 130 16.82 -11.47 3.27
C THR A 130 16.98 -11.40 1.76
N ASP A 131 16.62 -10.26 1.16
CA ASP A 131 16.70 -10.00 -0.28
C ASP A 131 17.23 -8.57 -0.48
N ALA A 132 17.84 -8.29 -1.64
CA ALA A 132 18.40 -6.98 -1.99
C ALA A 132 17.34 -5.90 -2.29
N THR A 133 16.06 -6.17 -2.03
CA THR A 133 14.90 -5.39 -2.49
C THR A 133 14.02 -4.90 -1.34
N GLU A 134 14.66 -4.32 -0.32
CA GLU A 134 14.00 -3.84 0.89
C GLU A 134 13.12 -2.60 0.63
N SER A 135 11.91 -2.58 1.22
CA SER A 135 10.99 -1.44 1.15
C SER A 135 10.30 -1.10 2.47
N VAL A 136 10.44 -1.95 3.48
CA VAL A 136 9.82 -1.76 4.79
C VAL A 136 10.79 -2.06 5.91
N VAL A 137 10.57 -1.44 7.07
CA VAL A 137 11.22 -1.79 8.34
C VAL A 137 10.19 -2.45 9.24
N VAL A 138 10.53 -3.60 9.79
CA VAL A 138 9.71 -4.27 10.81
C VAL A 138 9.83 -3.52 12.12
N VAL A 139 8.69 -3.18 12.72
CA VAL A 139 8.59 -2.44 13.98
C VAL A 139 8.30 -3.38 15.13
N ASP A 140 7.42 -4.36 14.91
CA ASP A 140 7.01 -5.33 15.92
C ASP A 140 6.33 -6.53 15.25
N VAL A 141 6.09 -7.60 15.98
CA VAL A 141 5.50 -8.85 15.46
C VAL A 141 4.53 -9.46 16.46
N ASP A 142 3.38 -9.89 15.97
CA ASP A 142 2.48 -10.82 16.67
C ASP A 142 2.66 -12.23 16.10
N VAL A 143 3.43 -13.05 16.81
CA VAL A 143 3.85 -14.37 16.37
C VAL A 143 2.69 -15.36 16.35
N ASP A 144 1.74 -15.22 17.28
CA ASP A 144 0.59 -16.11 17.39
C ASP A 144 -0.40 -15.89 16.24
N GLU A 145 -0.59 -14.64 15.83
CA GLU A 145 -1.50 -14.29 14.73
C GLU A 145 -0.85 -14.30 13.34
N GLY A 146 0.48 -14.47 13.23
CA GLY A 146 1.15 -14.43 11.94
C GLY A 146 1.34 -13.02 11.37
N ILE A 147 1.41 -11.99 12.22
CA ILE A 147 1.36 -10.58 11.79
C ILE A 147 2.66 -9.86 12.06
N VAL A 148 3.11 -9.09 11.07
CA VAL A 148 4.19 -8.12 11.20
C VAL A 148 3.61 -6.71 11.18
N PHE A 149 4.05 -5.87 12.11
CA PHE A 149 3.87 -4.43 12.08
C PHE A 149 5.08 -3.79 11.42
N PHE A 150 4.87 -2.95 10.42
CA PHE A 150 5.93 -2.36 9.64
C PHE A 150 5.66 -0.91 9.28
N LYS A 151 6.71 -0.21 8.86
CA LYS A 151 6.64 1.12 8.24
C LYS A 151 7.45 1.11 6.95
N PHE A 152 7.09 1.97 6.00
CA PHE A 152 7.88 2.13 4.78
C PHE A 152 9.21 2.83 5.05
N ILE A 153 10.27 2.40 4.37
CA ILE A 153 11.54 3.13 4.37
C ILE A 153 11.42 4.38 3.50
N ALA A 154 12.11 5.45 3.88
CA ALA A 154 12.04 6.72 3.18
C ALA A 154 12.39 6.62 1.68
N SER A 155 13.35 5.75 1.32
CA SER A 155 13.76 5.52 -0.06
C SER A 155 12.72 4.76 -0.90
N ALA A 156 11.77 4.07 -0.26
CA ALA A 156 10.74 3.30 -0.95
C ALA A 156 9.49 4.12 -1.28
N ILE A 157 9.28 5.20 -0.53
CA ILE A 157 8.11 6.09 -0.66
C ILE A 157 8.29 7.00 -1.86
N ASP A 158 7.22 7.22 -2.62
CA ASP A 158 7.22 8.26 -3.63
C ASP A 158 7.01 9.64 -2.99
N THR A 159 8.02 10.51 -3.09
CA THR A 159 7.92 11.91 -2.67
C THR A 159 7.48 12.75 -3.86
N ALA A 160 6.21 12.62 -4.23
CA ALA A 160 5.58 13.53 -5.20
C ALA A 160 5.41 14.94 -4.61
#